data_AF-A0A256ZDU3-F1
#
_entry.id   AF-A0A256ZDU3-F1
#
_cell.length_a   1.000
_cell.length_b   1.000
_cell.length_c   1.000
_cell.angle_alpha   90.00
_cell.angle_beta   90.00
_cell.angle_gamma   90.00
#
_symmetry.space_group_name_H-M   'P 1'
#
loop_
_entity.id
_entity.type
_entity.pdbx_description
1 polymer ?
#
loop_
_entity_poly.entity_id
_entity_poly.type
_entity_poly.pdbx_seq_one_letter_code
_entity_poly.pdbx_strand_id
1 'polypeptide(L)' 'MIWYNNSAVDNTFASPVIFNPIDAGAHVVIHSATKYIAGHNDVLGGFSATDDIIEDLDRALSRI' A
#
# COMPACT_ATOMS: atom_id res chain seq x y z
N MET A 1 18.62 -9.23 19.06
CA MET A 1 17.80 -9.80 17.97
C MET A 1 16.93 -8.67 17.44
N ILE A 2 17.39 -7.96 16.39
CA ILE A 2 16.67 -6.81 15.84
C ILE A 2 15.92 -7.35 14.62
N TRP A 3 14.59 -7.41 14.70
CA TRP A 3 13.76 -7.81 13.56
C TRP A 3 13.72 -6.62 12.60
N TYR A 4 14.40 -6.70 11.46
CA TYR A 4 14.19 -5.77 10.33
C TYR A 4 12.82 -6.10 9.72
N ASN A 5 11.73 -5.65 10.33
CA ASN A 5 10.40 -6.09 9.93
C ASN A 5 9.79 -5.14 8.90
N ASN A 6 10.36 -5.08 7.69
CA ASN A 6 9.74 -4.36 6.56
C ASN A 6 8.51 -5.15 6.08
N SER A 7 7.33 -4.77 6.57
CA SER A 7 6.05 -5.41 6.28
C SER A 7 5.30 -4.67 5.17
N ALA A 8 4.82 -5.42 4.18
CA ALA A 8 3.95 -4.93 3.12
C ALA A 8 2.57 -5.60 3.19
N VAL A 9 1.49 -4.84 2.97
CA VAL A 9 0.10 -5.32 3.05
C VAL A 9 -0.66 -4.91 1.79
N ASP A 10 -1.27 -5.88 1.10
CA ASP A 10 -2.30 -5.58 0.09
C ASP A 10 -3.62 -5.31 0.81
N ASN A 11 -4.10 -4.07 0.70
CA ASN A 11 -5.30 -3.60 1.37
C ASN A 11 -6.46 -3.36 0.39
N THR A 12 -6.40 -3.97 -0.79
CA THR A 12 -7.42 -3.82 -1.85
C THR A 12 -8.83 -4.12 -1.34
N PHE A 13 -9.01 -5.22 -0.59
CA PHE A 13 -10.34 -5.68 -0.15
C PHE A 13 -10.92 -4.86 1.00
N ALA A 14 -10.12 -4.59 2.04
CA ALA A 14 -10.62 -3.79 3.15
C ALA A 14 -10.79 -2.33 2.73
N SER A 15 -9.96 -1.82 1.80
CA SER A 15 -9.93 -0.40 1.40
C SER A 15 -9.50 0.52 2.56
N PRO A 16 -8.82 1.65 2.30
CA PRO A 16 -8.45 2.60 3.36
C PRO A 16 -9.67 3.15 4.11
N VAL A 17 -10.88 3.02 3.53
CA VAL A 17 -12.13 3.43 4.17
C VAL A 17 -12.46 2.57 5.40
N ILE A 18 -12.14 1.26 5.40
CA ILE A 18 -12.49 0.34 6.50
C ILE A 18 -11.30 0.10 7.42
N PHE A 19 -10.10 -0.01 6.85
CA PHE A 19 -8.89 -0.30 7.62
C PHE A 19 -7.66 0.33 6.97
N ASN A 20 -6.83 0.96 7.78
CA ASN A 20 -5.56 1.52 7.36
C ASN A 20 -4.40 0.72 7.99
N PRO A 21 -3.72 -0.16 7.23
CA PRO A 21 -2.66 -1.02 7.77
C PRO A 21 -1.44 -0.27 8.30
N ILE A 22 -1.21 0.98 7.86
CA ILE A 22 -0.12 1.82 8.37
C ILE A 22 -0.30 2.03 9.89
N ASP A 23 -1.53 2.27 10.33
CA ASP A 23 -1.85 2.44 11.75
C ASP A 23 -1.62 1.15 12.57
N ALA A 24 -1.51 0.01 11.90
CA ALA A 24 -1.21 -1.30 12.49
C ALA A 24 0.26 -1.74 12.31
N GLY A 25 1.14 -0.85 11.83
CA GLY A 25 2.58 -1.12 11.69
C GLY A 25 2.99 -1.77 10.37
N ALA A 26 2.17 -1.66 9.33
CA ALA A 26 2.63 -1.91 7.96
C ALA A 26 3.47 -0.72 7.46
N HIS A 27 4.54 -1.01 6.72
CA HIS A 27 5.40 0.04 6.18
C HIS A 27 5.06 0.38 4.73
N VAL A 28 4.55 -0.61 3.99
CA VAL A 28 4.08 -0.44 2.62
C VAL A 28 2.66 -0.99 2.52
N VAL A 29 1.75 -0.21 1.96
CA VAL A 29 0.38 -0.64 1.66
C VAL A 29 0.17 -0.54 0.16
N ILE A 30 -0.36 -1.61 -0.44
CA ILE A 30 -0.60 -1.70 -1.89
C ILE A 30 -2.10 -1.81 -2.14
N HIS A 31 -2.57 -1.15 -3.19
CA HIS A 31 -3.94 -1.23 -3.64
C HIS A 31 -4.03 -1.48 -5.14
N SER A 32 -4.90 -2.41 -5.54
CA SER A 32 -5.47 -2.40 -6.88
C SER A 32 -6.57 -1.34 -6.94
N ALA A 33 -6.25 -0.21 -7.57
CA ALA A 33 -7.19 0.89 -7.76
C ALA A 33 -8.38 0.46 -8.63
N THR A 34 -8.21 -0.53 -9.52
CA THR A 34 -9.27 -1.13 -10.36
C THR A 34 -10.51 -1.59 -9.58
N LYS A 35 -10.33 -1.98 -8.32
CA LYS A 35 -11.40 -2.58 -7.52
C LYS A 35 -12.25 -1.50 -6.86
N TYR A 36 -12.39 -1.55 -5.54
CA TYR A 36 -13.30 -0.70 -4.79
C TYR A 36 -12.96 0.80 -4.87
N ILE A 37 -11.72 1.16 -5.23
CA ILE A 37 -11.29 2.56 -5.32
C ILE A 37 -11.81 3.23 -6.61
N ALA A 38 -11.63 2.61 -7.77
CA ALA A 38 -12.25 3.08 -9.01
C ALA A 38 -13.76 2.78 -9.03
N GLY A 39 -14.16 1.61 -8.53
CA GLY A 39 -15.55 1.23 -8.25
C GLY A 39 -16.43 0.90 -9.46
N HIS A 40 -16.02 1.28 -10.67
CA HIS A 40 -16.87 1.24 -11.87
C HIS A 40 -16.42 0.27 -12.96
N ASN A 41 -15.36 -0.52 -12.70
CA ASN A 41 -14.83 -1.54 -13.63
C ASN A 41 -14.44 -1.01 -15.02
N ASP A 42 -14.06 0.26 -15.11
CA ASP A 42 -13.67 0.98 -16.32
C ASP A 42 -12.23 1.54 -16.24
N VAL A 43 -11.58 1.44 -15.08
CA VAL A 43 -10.20 1.90 -14.85
C VAL A 43 -9.29 0.73 -14.45
N LEU A 44 -8.12 0.66 -15.09
CA LEU A 44 -7.01 -0.18 -14.65
C LEU A 44 -5.95 0.66 -13.96
N GLY A 45 -5.56 0.28 -12.74
CA GLY A 45 -4.54 1.00 -11.99
C GLY A 45 -4.23 0.37 -10.65
N GLY A 46 -3.10 0.78 -10.08
CA GLY A 46 -2.67 0.43 -8.73
C GLY A 46 -1.77 1.52 -8.16
N PHE A 47 -1.66 1.55 -6.84
CA PHE A 47 -0.75 2.47 -6.14
C PHE A 47 -0.22 1.82 -4.86
N SER A 48 0.93 2.30 -4.42
CA SER A 48 1.49 2.07 -3.09
C SER A 48 1.36 3.33 -2.23
N ALA A 49 1.28 3.13 -0.93
CA ALA A 49 1.45 4.17 0.09
C ALA A 49 2.44 3.64 1.13
N THR A 50 3.34 4.50 1.60
CA THR A 50 4.36 4.13 2.59
C THR A 50 4.32 5.03 3.80
N ASP A 51 4.85 4.54 4.91
CA ASP A 51 5.18 5.41 6.05
C ASP A 51 6.38 6.32 5.74
N ASP A 52 6.54 7.36 6.55
CA ASP A 52 7.61 8.37 6.39
C ASP A 52 9.02 7.78 6.56
N ILE A 53 9.15 6.58 7.14
CA ILE A 53 10.44 5.94 7.46
C ILE A 53 11.04 5.28 6.21
N ILE A 54 10.19 4.83 5.28
CA ILE A 54 10.59 3.99 4.13
C ILE A 54 10.40 4.72 2.78
N GLU A 55 10.16 6.03 2.77
CA GLU A 55 9.90 6.83 1.55
C GLU A 55 10.99 6.66 0.46
N ASP A 56 12.26 6.52 0.85
CA ASP A 56 13.37 6.30 -0.09
C ASP A 56 13.30 4.94 -0.82
N LEU A 57 12.74 3.90 -0.18
CA LEU A 57 12.53 2.59 -0.80
C LEU A 57 11.35 2.63 -1.78
N ASP A 58 10.27 3.34 -1.47
CA ASP A 58 9.13 3.51 -2.39
C ASP A 58 9.56 4.22 -3.68
N ARG A 59 10.41 5.25 -3.57
CA ARG A 59 11.03 5.90 -4.73
C ARG A 59 11.92 4.96 -5.54
N ALA A 60 12.54 3.97 -4.92
CA ALA A 60 13.33 2.97 -5.64
C ALA A 60 12.43 1.97 -6.39
N LEU A 61 11.32 1.55 -5.77
CA LEU A 61 10.36 0.61 -6.37
C LEU A 61 9.53 1.23 -7.50
N SER A 62 9.28 2.53 -7.46
CA SER A 62 8.55 3.26 -8.51
C SER A 62 9.39 3.57 -9.75
N ARG A 63 10.68 3.20 -9.77
CA ARG A 63 11.63 3.46 -10.87
C ARG A 63 11.92 2.26 -11.77
N ILE A 64 11.37 1.09 -11.46
CA ILE A 64 11.42 -0.12 -12.30
C ILE A 64 10.13 -0.23 -13.13
#